data_AF-A0A813FWV4-F1
#
_entry.id   AF-A0A813FWV4-F1
#
_cell.length_a   1.000
_cell.length_b   1.000
_cell.length_c   1.000
_cell.angle_alpha   90.00
_cell.angle_beta   90.00
_cell.angle_gamma   90.00
#
_symmetry.space_group_name_H-M   'P 1'
#
loop_
_entity.id
_entity.type
_entity.pdbx_description
1 polymer ?
#
loop_
_entity_poly.entity_id
_entity_poly.type
_entity_poly.pdbx_seq_one_letter_code
_entity_poly.pdbx_strand_id
1 'polypeptide(L)'
;MQYEEDEEVMNKAQELMHPQGKGDPERAKSITVDKIIEIHQFMVVEMQKVLTEFLSLPQESRRNYSSKACETTAELLVSIAVEQQLSVHCEDVEQAVIRHEDVLQRNQEFARCTEQLANMMQHLTGAAQPRVDKAHFVLVLKHMADSTQKAKVFAKKLYEDYRSKSCDIAQAYKRFEDFGESGDPPPAGVEDMTPVEMQLCYDEYSTDPEVRTVWEAAGVENNLMMSSMMQSLMPGGKTSASSSEERKGKKMKSSEIVEMQELMVDELKRTYEAAMKSPTASPKTLWRSEVAMQMVQALASAAVERRYGVTAEEMTMAGFQHAAILQKNERFVRATEKQQDILMSVARMCQNE
;
A
#
# COMPACT_ATOMS: atom_id res chain seq x y z
N MET A 1 22.75 27.54 10.75
CA MET A 1 22.44 26.61 11.87
C MET A 1 23.46 26.86 12.97
N GLN A 2 23.07 27.01 14.23
CA GLN A 2 23.99 27.48 15.30
C GLN A 2 24.96 26.39 15.81
N TYR A 3 24.72 25.12 15.51
CA TYR A 3 25.46 23.96 16.05
C TYR A 3 26.00 23.03 14.95
N GLU A 4 26.06 23.51 13.71
CA GLU A 4 26.43 22.69 12.55
C GLU A 4 27.90 22.25 12.56
N GLU A 5 28.77 23.02 13.21
CA GLU A 5 30.21 22.74 13.36
C GLU A 5 30.60 22.27 14.78
N ASP A 6 29.62 22.10 15.67
CA ASP A 6 29.87 21.67 17.04
C ASP A 6 30.14 20.16 17.06
N GLU A 7 31.40 19.78 17.26
CA GLU A 7 31.84 18.38 17.29
C GLU A 7 31.09 17.55 18.35
N GLU A 8 30.76 18.13 19.51
CA GLU A 8 30.03 17.41 20.56
C GLU A 8 28.59 17.13 20.10
N VAL A 9 27.93 18.12 19.50
CA VAL A 9 26.59 17.96 18.92
C VAL A 9 26.61 16.96 17.77
N MET A 10 27.58 17.03 16.88
CA MET A 10 27.74 16.09 15.76
C MET A 10 27.99 14.67 16.25
N ASN A 11 28.83 14.48 17.27
CA ASN A 11 29.07 13.18 17.89
C ASN A 11 27.82 12.64 18.59
N LYS A 12 27.07 13.48 19.32
CA LYS A 12 25.82 13.06 19.98
C LYS A 12 24.72 12.77 18.97
N ALA A 13 24.63 13.53 17.89
CA ALA A 13 23.74 13.23 16.78
C ALA A 13 24.13 11.91 16.12
N GLN A 14 25.42 11.65 15.93
CA GLN A 14 25.90 10.38 15.38
C GLN A 14 25.57 9.19 16.29
N GLU A 15 25.75 9.32 17.61
CA GLU A 15 25.33 8.32 18.62
C GLU A 15 23.82 8.10 18.64
N LEU A 16 23.02 9.15 18.44
CA LEU A 16 21.57 9.06 18.36
C LEU A 16 21.10 8.34 17.08
N MET A 17 21.79 8.59 15.96
CA MET A 17 21.51 7.98 14.66
C MET A 17 21.99 6.53 14.59
N HIS A 18 23.02 6.17 15.35
CA HIS A 18 23.59 4.82 15.40
C HIS A 18 23.79 4.38 16.85
N PRO A 19 22.68 4.11 17.58
CA PRO A 19 22.78 3.67 18.96
C PRO A 19 23.63 2.40 19.03
N GLN A 20 24.56 2.35 19.99
CA GLN A 20 25.28 1.11 20.27
C GLN A 20 24.26 0.07 20.73
N GLY A 21 24.22 -1.07 20.04
CA GLY A 21 23.37 -2.18 20.47
C GLY A 21 23.82 -2.68 21.84
N LYS A 22 22.87 -3.25 22.59
CA LYS A 22 23.08 -3.66 23.98
C LYS A 22 23.58 -5.11 24.10
N GLY A 23 23.72 -5.82 22.99
CA GLY A 23 24.14 -7.22 22.95
C GLY A 23 25.64 -7.43 23.15
N ASP A 24 26.03 -8.67 23.37
CA ASP A 24 27.43 -9.10 23.40
C ASP A 24 28.01 -9.09 21.97
N PRO A 25 29.04 -8.28 21.67
CA PRO A 25 29.59 -8.17 20.32
C PRO A 25 30.14 -9.48 19.74
N GLU A 26 30.69 -10.36 20.59
CA GLU A 26 31.27 -11.64 20.16
C GLU A 26 30.17 -12.66 19.86
N ARG A 27 29.08 -12.68 20.66
CA ARG A 27 27.92 -13.53 20.34
C ARG A 27 27.20 -13.01 19.08
N ALA A 28 26.97 -11.70 18.98
CA ALA A 28 26.36 -11.08 17.81
C ALA A 28 27.14 -11.37 16.52
N LYS A 29 28.48 -11.40 16.59
CA LYS A 29 29.36 -11.77 15.45
C LYS A 29 29.11 -13.17 14.90
N SER A 30 28.62 -14.09 15.74
CA SER A 30 28.33 -15.47 15.34
C SER A 30 26.98 -15.63 14.64
N ILE A 31 26.10 -14.63 14.71
CA ILE A 31 24.77 -14.64 14.09
C ILE A 31 24.89 -14.21 12.63
N THR A 32 24.67 -15.13 11.71
CA THR A 32 24.73 -14.87 10.26
C THR A 32 23.47 -14.18 9.74
N VAL A 33 23.54 -13.59 8.54
CA VAL A 33 22.39 -13.01 7.84
C VAL A 33 21.24 -14.03 7.71
N ASP A 34 21.52 -15.27 7.32
CA ASP A 34 20.50 -16.32 7.20
C ASP A 34 19.83 -16.60 8.56
N LYS A 35 20.61 -16.59 9.64
CA LYS A 35 20.06 -16.78 10.99
C LYS A 35 19.19 -15.61 11.43
N ILE A 36 19.57 -14.38 11.10
CA ILE A 36 18.74 -13.18 11.35
C ILE A 36 17.39 -13.31 10.65
N ILE A 37 17.39 -13.76 9.39
CA ILE A 37 16.16 -13.95 8.60
C ILE A 37 15.29 -15.04 9.24
N GLU A 38 15.87 -16.18 9.61
CA GLU A 38 15.18 -17.26 10.32
C GLU A 38 14.52 -16.75 11.62
N ILE A 39 15.24 -15.95 12.41
CA ILE A 39 14.71 -15.33 13.64
C ILE A 39 13.52 -14.42 13.31
N HIS A 40 13.64 -13.55 12.30
CA HIS A 40 12.56 -12.62 11.93
C HIS A 40 11.33 -13.35 11.39
N GLN A 41 11.51 -14.41 10.60
CA GLN A 41 10.41 -15.29 10.17
C GLN A 41 9.70 -15.92 11.39
N PHE A 42 10.46 -16.39 12.37
CA PHE A 42 9.90 -16.94 13.60
C PHE A 42 9.17 -15.88 14.43
N MET A 43 9.73 -14.68 14.55
CA MET A 43 9.08 -13.53 15.21
C MET A 43 7.74 -13.20 14.55
N VAL A 44 7.65 -13.25 13.22
CA VAL A 44 6.39 -13.04 12.50
C VAL A 44 5.33 -14.06 12.94
N VAL A 45 5.71 -15.34 13.04
CA VAL A 45 4.79 -16.41 13.47
C VAL A 45 4.32 -16.19 14.91
N GLU A 46 5.22 -15.87 15.83
CA GLU A 46 4.85 -15.63 17.23
C GLU A 46 4.03 -14.36 17.41
N MET A 47 4.39 -13.27 16.72
CA MET A 47 3.63 -12.02 16.75
C MET A 47 2.21 -12.22 16.20
N GLN A 48 2.05 -13.04 15.15
CA GLN A 48 0.73 -13.39 14.62
C GLN A 48 -0.13 -14.13 15.66
N LYS A 49 0.47 -15.02 16.48
CA LYS A 49 -0.26 -15.67 17.58
C LYS A 49 -0.70 -14.67 18.63
N VAL A 50 0.20 -13.79 19.07
CA VAL A 50 -0.09 -12.72 20.05
C VAL A 50 -1.22 -11.84 19.55
N LEU A 51 -1.15 -11.37 18.30
CA LEU A 51 -2.19 -10.55 17.70
C LEU A 51 -3.53 -11.30 17.63
N THR A 52 -3.51 -12.56 17.20
CA THR A 52 -4.73 -13.39 17.10
C THR A 52 -5.39 -13.58 18.46
N GLU A 53 -4.60 -13.87 19.50
CA GLU A 53 -5.09 -14.00 20.87
C GLU A 53 -5.64 -12.67 21.38
N PHE A 54 -4.92 -11.57 21.18
CA PHE A 54 -5.37 -10.24 21.59
C PHE A 54 -6.70 -9.86 20.92
N LEU A 55 -6.82 -10.06 19.60
CA LEU A 55 -8.03 -9.76 18.84
C LEU A 55 -9.22 -10.65 19.23
N SER A 56 -8.97 -11.84 19.77
CA SER A 56 -10.02 -12.73 20.30
C SER A 56 -10.64 -12.23 21.61
N LEU A 57 -9.98 -11.30 22.32
CA LEU A 57 -10.51 -10.70 23.53
C LEU A 57 -11.73 -9.82 23.23
N PRO A 58 -12.70 -9.75 24.15
CA PRO A 58 -13.81 -8.79 24.05
C PRO A 58 -13.28 -7.38 23.82
N GLN A 59 -13.97 -6.64 22.95
CA GLN A 59 -13.52 -5.31 22.55
C GLN A 59 -13.40 -4.35 23.74
N GLU A 60 -14.34 -4.41 24.68
CA GLU A 60 -14.30 -3.63 25.92
C GLU A 60 -13.03 -3.91 26.74
N SER A 61 -12.58 -5.17 26.77
CA SER A 61 -11.33 -5.54 27.43
C SER A 61 -10.12 -4.98 26.69
N ARG A 62 -10.08 -5.08 25.35
CA ARG A 62 -8.98 -4.55 24.53
C ARG A 62 -8.76 -3.05 24.74
N ARG A 63 -9.84 -2.28 24.85
CA ARG A 63 -9.81 -0.82 25.04
C ARG A 63 -9.29 -0.37 26.41
N ASN A 64 -9.17 -1.28 27.37
CA ASN A 64 -8.61 -0.96 28.69
C ASN A 64 -7.08 -1.05 28.73
N TYR A 65 -6.44 -1.51 27.64
CA TYR A 65 -4.98 -1.53 27.54
C TYR A 65 -4.48 -0.26 26.85
N SER A 66 -3.36 0.28 27.32
CA SER A 66 -2.68 1.35 26.59
C SER A 66 -1.86 0.76 25.43
N SER A 67 -1.69 1.52 24.34
CA SER A 67 -0.84 1.08 23.22
C SER A 67 0.56 0.68 23.68
N LYS A 68 1.16 1.44 24.62
CA LYS A 68 2.50 1.13 25.11
C LYS A 68 2.54 -0.19 25.89
N ALA A 69 1.50 -0.49 26.67
CA ALA A 69 1.41 -1.76 27.40
C ALA A 69 1.23 -2.93 26.43
N CYS A 70 0.41 -2.79 25.39
CA CYS A 70 0.26 -3.80 24.34
C CYS A 70 1.58 -4.07 23.61
N GLU A 71 2.24 -3.02 23.13
CA GLU A 71 3.53 -3.10 22.42
C GLU A 71 4.59 -3.80 23.29
N THR A 72 4.84 -3.29 24.49
CA THR A 72 5.85 -3.84 25.42
C THR A 72 5.57 -5.30 25.76
N THR A 73 4.30 -5.66 25.95
CA THR A 73 3.91 -7.04 26.27
C THR A 73 4.14 -7.96 25.07
N ALA A 74 3.78 -7.53 23.86
CA ALA A 74 3.99 -8.30 22.64
C ALA A 74 5.48 -8.49 22.34
N GLU A 75 6.29 -7.43 22.44
CA GLU A 75 7.75 -7.49 22.32
C GLU A 75 8.34 -8.50 23.31
N LEU A 76 7.92 -8.46 24.58
CA LEU A 76 8.39 -9.38 25.61
C LEU A 76 8.00 -10.84 25.30
N LEU A 77 6.75 -11.10 24.91
CA LEU A 77 6.27 -12.44 24.59
C LEU A 77 7.02 -13.04 23.39
N VAL A 78 7.20 -12.25 22.32
CA VAL A 78 7.94 -12.66 21.13
C VAL A 78 9.42 -12.89 21.46
N SER A 79 10.03 -12.00 22.25
CA SER A 79 11.43 -12.12 22.67
C SER A 79 11.69 -13.38 23.47
N ILE A 80 10.83 -13.70 24.44
CA ILE A 80 10.91 -14.94 25.24
C ILE A 80 10.79 -16.17 24.33
N ALA A 81 9.86 -16.15 23.36
CA ALA A 81 9.69 -17.27 22.44
C ALA A 81 10.93 -17.49 21.54
N VAL A 82 11.53 -16.40 21.03
CA VAL A 82 12.77 -16.44 20.24
C VAL A 82 13.91 -17.03 21.07
N GLU A 83 14.10 -16.55 22.29
CA GLU A 83 15.18 -17.01 23.17
C GLU A 83 15.03 -18.50 23.50
N GLN A 84 13.82 -18.94 23.83
CA GLN A 84 13.55 -20.35 24.14
C GLN A 84 13.76 -21.27 22.93
N GLN A 85 13.29 -20.86 21.74
CA GLN A 85 13.28 -21.73 20.57
C GLN A 85 14.60 -21.73 19.81
N LEU A 86 15.29 -20.58 19.75
CA LEU A 86 16.48 -20.39 18.93
C LEU A 86 17.76 -20.22 19.75
N SER A 87 17.65 -20.17 21.10
CA SER A 87 18.79 -20.05 22.02
C SER A 87 19.66 -18.82 21.73
N VAL A 88 19.03 -17.69 21.40
CA VAL A 88 19.68 -16.40 21.14
C VAL A 88 19.03 -15.30 21.98
N HIS A 89 19.83 -14.37 22.50
CA HIS A 89 19.29 -13.19 23.20
C HIS A 89 18.90 -12.11 22.18
N CYS A 90 17.80 -11.42 22.43
CA CYS A 90 17.28 -10.42 21.49
C CYS A 90 18.25 -9.25 21.29
N GLU A 91 18.95 -8.83 22.34
CA GLU A 91 19.96 -7.77 22.27
C GLU A 91 21.14 -8.17 21.36
N ASP A 92 21.52 -9.45 21.36
CA ASP A 92 22.57 -9.96 20.46
C ASP A 92 22.08 -9.98 19.01
N VAL A 93 20.80 -10.28 18.79
CA VAL A 93 20.15 -10.24 17.47
C VAL A 93 20.09 -8.81 16.93
N GLU A 94 19.65 -7.84 17.74
CA GLU A 94 19.65 -6.41 17.38
C GLU A 94 21.05 -5.93 16.99
N GLN A 95 22.07 -6.29 17.78
CA GLN A 95 23.47 -5.97 17.48
C GLN A 95 23.94 -6.62 16.17
N ALA A 96 23.49 -7.85 15.88
CA ALA A 96 23.81 -8.53 14.63
C ALA A 96 23.10 -7.89 13.42
N VAL A 97 21.85 -7.42 13.58
CA VAL A 97 21.13 -6.66 12.55
C VAL A 97 21.87 -5.39 12.19
N ILE A 98 22.28 -4.59 13.19
CA ILE A 98 23.07 -3.36 12.97
C ILE A 98 24.37 -3.69 12.21
N ARG A 99 25.07 -4.77 12.61
CA ARG A 99 26.31 -5.19 11.95
C ARG A 99 26.11 -5.57 10.47
N HIS A 100 24.96 -6.14 10.14
CA HIS A 100 24.64 -6.65 8.81
C HIS A 100 23.69 -5.75 8.02
N GLU A 101 23.47 -4.50 8.47
CA GLU A 101 22.46 -3.59 7.95
C GLU A 101 22.54 -3.42 6.42
N ASP A 102 23.72 -3.13 5.87
CA ASP A 102 23.92 -2.93 4.42
C ASP A 102 23.43 -4.11 3.56
N VAL A 103 23.60 -5.33 4.08
CA VAL A 103 23.21 -6.56 3.38
C VAL A 103 21.72 -6.81 3.57
N LEU A 104 21.22 -6.62 4.80
CA LEU A 104 19.82 -6.83 5.16
C LEU A 104 18.87 -5.83 4.48
N GLN A 105 19.27 -4.57 4.32
CA GLN A 105 18.49 -3.54 3.61
C GLN A 105 18.20 -3.93 2.15
N ARG A 106 19.05 -4.77 1.54
CA ARG A 106 18.88 -5.26 0.16
C ARG A 106 18.24 -6.64 0.10
N ASN A 107 18.00 -7.26 1.25
CA ASN A 107 17.40 -8.58 1.33
C ASN A 107 15.87 -8.46 1.37
N GLN A 108 15.21 -8.91 0.30
CA GLN A 108 13.75 -8.83 0.15
C GLN A 108 13.00 -9.59 1.24
N GLU A 109 13.54 -10.70 1.72
CA GLU A 109 12.88 -11.50 2.75
C GLU A 109 12.93 -10.84 4.12
N PHE A 110 14.08 -10.27 4.49
CA PHE A 110 14.20 -9.48 5.70
C PHE A 110 13.25 -8.28 5.68
N ALA A 111 13.25 -7.50 4.59
CA ALA A 111 12.35 -6.37 4.42
C ALA A 111 10.88 -6.77 4.59
N ARG A 112 10.48 -7.92 4.01
CA ARG A 112 9.14 -8.49 4.16
C ARG A 112 8.81 -8.82 5.61
N CYS A 113 9.69 -9.51 6.34
CA CYS A 113 9.44 -9.84 7.74
C CYS A 113 9.31 -8.58 8.60
N THR A 114 10.17 -7.58 8.40
CA THR A 114 10.13 -6.30 9.12
C THR A 114 8.82 -5.55 8.86
N GLU A 115 8.37 -5.48 7.60
CA GLU A 115 7.08 -4.88 7.25
C GLU A 115 5.90 -5.63 7.91
N GLN A 116 5.92 -6.96 7.88
CA GLN A 116 4.87 -7.78 8.52
C GLN A 116 4.81 -7.55 10.04
N LEU A 117 5.96 -7.51 10.71
CA LEU A 117 6.05 -7.20 12.14
C LEU A 117 5.51 -5.80 12.45
N ALA A 118 5.91 -4.79 11.68
CA ALA A 118 5.44 -3.42 11.83
C ALA A 118 3.90 -3.33 11.65
N ASN A 119 3.36 -3.96 10.62
CA ASN A 119 1.91 -4.00 10.36
C ASN A 119 1.14 -4.69 11.48
N MET A 120 1.64 -5.83 11.99
CA MET A 120 1.00 -6.52 13.12
C MET A 120 1.06 -5.68 14.41
N MET A 121 2.16 -4.96 14.64
CA MET A 121 2.30 -4.08 15.80
C MET A 121 1.37 -2.86 15.71
N GLN A 122 1.23 -2.27 14.52
CA GLN A 122 0.27 -1.20 14.27
C GLN A 122 -1.16 -1.70 14.47
N HIS A 123 -1.48 -2.92 14.03
CA HIS A 123 -2.79 -3.53 14.25
C HIS A 123 -3.05 -3.79 15.74
N LEU A 124 -2.05 -4.33 16.46
CA LEU A 124 -2.16 -4.56 17.90
C LEU A 124 -2.44 -3.27 18.68
N THR A 125 -1.64 -2.23 18.42
CA THR A 125 -1.75 -0.94 19.12
C THR A 125 -3.00 -0.18 18.71
N GLY A 126 -3.36 -0.20 17.42
CA GLY A 126 -4.62 0.34 16.92
C GLY A 126 -5.82 -0.37 17.52
N ALA A 127 -5.77 -1.70 17.69
CA ALA A 127 -6.85 -2.48 18.26
C ALA A 127 -7.19 -2.07 19.71
N ALA A 128 -6.22 -1.54 20.46
CA ALA A 128 -6.39 -1.05 21.83
C ALA A 128 -6.93 0.39 21.93
N GLN A 129 -6.83 1.19 20.87
CA GLN A 129 -7.30 2.58 20.87
C GLN A 129 -8.84 2.68 20.85
N PRO A 130 -9.43 3.75 21.41
CA PRO A 130 -10.82 4.09 21.13
C PRO A 130 -11.05 4.27 19.62
N ARG A 131 -12.19 3.84 19.09
CA ARG A 131 -12.57 4.19 17.71
C ARG A 131 -13.18 5.57 17.65
N VAL A 132 -13.05 6.19 16.48
CA VAL A 132 -13.94 7.29 16.09
C VAL A 132 -15.39 6.81 16.17
N ASP A 133 -16.30 7.70 16.54
CA ASP A 133 -17.70 7.34 16.58
C ASP A 133 -18.23 7.00 15.17
N LYS A 134 -19.28 6.19 15.11
CA LYS A 134 -19.85 5.74 13.84
C LYS A 134 -20.24 6.89 12.90
N ALA A 135 -20.77 7.99 13.43
CA ALA A 135 -21.21 9.11 12.60
C ALA A 135 -20.00 9.79 11.96
N HIS A 136 -18.91 9.93 12.71
CA HIS A 136 -17.63 10.39 12.20
C HIS A 136 -17.06 9.46 11.12
N PHE A 137 -17.03 8.14 11.38
CA PHE A 137 -16.55 7.17 10.40
C PHE A 137 -17.35 7.20 9.09
N VAL A 138 -18.68 7.29 9.18
CA VAL A 138 -19.56 7.44 8.01
C VAL A 138 -19.27 8.74 7.25
N LEU A 139 -18.95 9.84 7.94
CA LEU A 139 -18.57 11.10 7.32
C LEU A 139 -17.28 10.96 6.50
N VAL A 140 -16.28 10.27 7.06
CA VAL A 140 -15.02 9.95 6.35
C VAL A 140 -15.30 9.12 5.09
N LEU A 141 -16.08 8.04 5.23
CA LEU A 141 -16.42 7.18 4.10
C LEU A 141 -17.20 7.92 3.01
N LYS A 142 -18.15 8.80 3.38
CA LYS A 142 -18.91 9.62 2.41
C LYS A 142 -17.98 10.57 1.66
N HIS A 143 -17.07 11.24 2.36
CA HIS A 143 -16.08 12.09 1.72
C HIS A 143 -15.18 11.33 0.73
N MET A 144 -14.69 10.14 1.12
CA MET A 144 -13.90 9.27 0.23
C MET A 144 -14.69 8.81 -0.99
N ALA A 145 -15.96 8.42 -0.81
CA ALA A 145 -16.84 8.02 -1.91
C ALA A 145 -17.10 9.18 -2.88
N ASP A 146 -17.40 10.37 -2.35
CA ASP A 146 -17.62 11.57 -3.16
C ASP A 146 -16.35 11.97 -3.92
N SER A 147 -15.20 11.95 -3.27
CA SER A 147 -13.89 12.24 -3.88
C SER A 147 -13.58 11.25 -5.00
N THR A 148 -13.73 9.95 -4.74
CA THR A 148 -13.53 8.88 -5.72
C THR A 148 -14.47 9.03 -6.92
N GLN A 149 -15.74 9.34 -6.68
CA GLN A 149 -16.72 9.53 -7.74
C GLN A 149 -16.41 10.77 -8.59
N LYS A 150 -16.01 11.88 -7.97
CA LYS A 150 -15.58 13.09 -8.68
C LYS A 150 -14.35 12.80 -9.54
N ALA A 151 -13.36 12.09 -9.01
CA ALA A 151 -12.17 11.68 -9.74
C ALA A 151 -12.52 10.80 -10.95
N LYS A 152 -13.45 9.85 -10.81
CA LYS A 152 -13.94 9.01 -11.93
C LYS A 152 -14.61 9.85 -13.02
N VAL A 153 -15.52 10.74 -12.65
CA VAL A 153 -16.21 11.62 -13.61
C VAL A 153 -15.20 12.53 -14.32
N PHE A 154 -14.25 13.09 -13.57
CA PHE A 154 -13.18 13.92 -14.10
C PHE A 154 -12.31 13.14 -15.09
N ALA A 155 -11.81 11.96 -14.71
CA ALA A 155 -10.96 11.13 -15.57
C ALA A 155 -11.66 10.74 -16.88
N LYS A 156 -12.95 10.38 -16.82
CA LYS A 156 -13.76 10.10 -18.02
C LYS A 156 -13.85 11.31 -18.95
N LYS A 157 -14.20 12.47 -18.41
CA LYS A 157 -14.29 13.72 -19.18
C LYS A 157 -12.94 14.12 -19.77
N LEU A 158 -11.87 14.01 -18.99
CA LEU A 158 -10.52 14.30 -19.43
C LEU A 158 -10.10 13.37 -20.59
N TYR A 159 -10.42 12.08 -20.48
CA TYR A 159 -10.20 11.11 -21.54
C TYR A 159 -10.99 11.44 -22.80
N GLU A 160 -12.25 11.83 -22.67
CA GLU A 160 -13.08 12.26 -23.80
C GLU A 160 -12.47 13.48 -24.51
N ASP A 161 -12.16 14.53 -23.76
CA ASP A 161 -11.55 15.77 -24.26
C ASP A 161 -10.20 15.51 -24.95
N TYR A 162 -9.34 14.68 -24.34
CA TYR A 162 -8.06 14.28 -24.93
C TYR A 162 -8.28 13.47 -26.22
N ARG A 163 -9.20 12.50 -26.20
CA ARG A 163 -9.41 11.58 -27.32
C ARG A 163 -10.06 12.27 -28.53
N SER A 164 -10.92 13.26 -28.30
CA SER A 164 -11.51 14.12 -29.34
C SER A 164 -10.56 15.23 -29.81
N LYS A 165 -9.36 15.35 -29.21
CA LYS A 165 -8.39 16.42 -29.45
C LYS A 165 -8.91 17.81 -29.08
N SER A 166 -9.86 17.88 -28.14
CA SER A 166 -10.32 19.13 -27.52
C SER A 166 -9.25 19.73 -26.62
N CYS A 167 -8.38 18.88 -26.05
CA CYS A 167 -7.15 19.29 -25.39
C CYS A 167 -5.98 18.39 -25.82
N ASP A 168 -4.77 18.94 -25.80
CA ASP A 168 -3.54 18.15 -25.95
C ASP A 168 -3.13 17.49 -24.63
N ILE A 169 -2.04 16.70 -24.65
CA ILE A 169 -1.59 15.96 -23.47
C ILE A 169 -1.05 16.88 -22.36
N ALA A 170 -0.49 18.04 -22.70
CA ALA A 170 0.05 18.98 -21.72
C ALA A 170 -1.08 19.72 -21.00
N GLN A 171 -2.10 20.11 -21.74
CA GLN A 171 -3.34 20.64 -21.18
C GLN A 171 -4.04 19.59 -20.33
N ALA A 172 -4.05 18.32 -20.75
CA ALA A 172 -4.60 17.24 -19.95
C ALA A 172 -3.86 17.07 -18.62
N TYR A 173 -2.51 17.07 -18.66
CA TYR A 173 -1.66 17.02 -17.46
C TYR A 173 -1.97 18.16 -16.51
N LYS A 174 -1.97 19.41 -17.02
CA LYS A 174 -2.26 20.58 -16.19
C LYS A 174 -3.64 20.50 -15.54
N ARG A 175 -4.67 20.08 -16.28
CA ARG A 175 -6.02 19.93 -15.71
C ARG A 175 -6.07 18.83 -14.65
N PHE A 176 -5.32 17.74 -14.84
CA PHE A 176 -5.23 16.66 -13.86
C PHE A 176 -4.52 17.12 -12.59
N GLU A 177 -3.46 17.89 -12.74
CA GLU A 177 -2.74 18.54 -11.65
C GLU A 177 -3.63 19.53 -10.88
N ASP A 178 -4.27 20.46 -11.59
CA ASP A 178 -5.21 21.44 -11.02
C ASP A 178 -6.36 20.72 -10.27
N PHE A 179 -6.85 19.59 -10.80
CA PHE A 179 -7.87 18.78 -10.14
C PHE A 179 -7.38 18.23 -8.80
N GLY A 180 -6.16 17.67 -8.75
CA GLY A 180 -5.55 17.16 -7.52
C GLY A 180 -5.32 18.24 -6.46
N GLU A 181 -4.97 19.46 -6.87
CA GLU A 181 -4.78 20.59 -5.95
C GLU A 181 -6.10 21.23 -5.50
N SER A 182 -7.16 21.10 -6.31
CA SER A 182 -8.50 21.62 -6.01
C SER A 182 -9.40 20.69 -5.19
N GLY A 183 -8.86 19.56 -4.71
CA GLY A 183 -9.61 18.59 -3.91
C GLY A 183 -10.32 19.28 -2.75
N ASP A 184 -11.59 18.93 -2.53
CA ASP A 184 -12.33 19.44 -1.38
C ASP A 184 -11.56 19.04 -0.11
N PRO A 185 -11.28 19.98 0.81
CA PRO A 185 -10.66 19.62 2.07
C PRO A 185 -11.58 18.62 2.80
N PRO A 186 -11.02 17.73 3.62
CA PRO A 186 -11.83 16.87 4.46
C PRO A 186 -12.78 17.73 5.31
N PRO A 187 -14.02 17.26 5.57
CA PRO A 187 -14.96 17.99 6.41
C PRO A 187 -14.31 18.41 7.74
N ALA A 188 -14.64 19.59 8.25
CA ALA A 188 -14.03 20.09 9.48
C ALA A 188 -14.15 19.07 10.62
N GLY A 189 -13.00 18.70 11.21
CA GLY A 189 -12.90 17.71 12.27
C GLY A 189 -12.67 16.27 11.81
N VAL A 190 -12.65 15.99 10.51
CA VAL A 190 -12.23 14.70 9.94
C VAL A 190 -10.71 14.66 9.83
N GLU A 191 -10.08 13.87 10.70
CA GLU A 191 -8.67 13.52 10.59
C GLU A 191 -8.50 12.35 9.60
N ASP A 192 -7.36 12.31 8.91
CA ASP A 192 -7.01 11.20 8.03
C ASP A 192 -6.85 9.93 8.85
N MET A 193 -7.65 8.93 8.54
CA MET A 193 -7.56 7.61 9.17
C MET A 193 -6.55 6.75 8.43
N THR A 194 -5.67 6.10 9.18
CA THR A 194 -4.76 5.10 8.61
C THR A 194 -5.55 3.88 8.09
N PRO A 195 -5.00 3.10 7.13
CA PRO A 195 -5.66 1.90 6.62
C PRO A 195 -6.06 0.90 7.72
N VAL A 196 -5.25 0.79 8.77
CA VAL A 196 -5.51 -0.06 9.94
C VAL A 196 -6.71 0.46 10.74
N GLU A 197 -6.79 1.77 10.99
CA GLU A 197 -7.93 2.38 11.68
C GLU A 197 -9.22 2.25 10.87
N MET A 198 -9.14 2.41 9.55
CA MET A 198 -10.27 2.22 8.63
C MET A 198 -10.80 0.78 8.71
N GLN A 199 -9.91 -0.21 8.64
CA GLN A 199 -10.29 -1.63 8.76
C GLN A 199 -10.90 -1.92 10.12
N LEU A 200 -10.27 -1.45 11.21
CA LEU A 200 -10.77 -1.68 12.57
C LEU A 200 -12.12 -1.01 12.83
N CYS A 201 -12.39 0.16 12.25
CA CYS A 201 -13.70 0.80 12.32
C CYS A 201 -14.74 0.06 11.48
N TYR A 202 -14.35 -0.41 10.29
CA TYR A 202 -15.23 -1.24 9.47
C TYR A 202 -15.62 -2.52 10.19
N ASP A 203 -14.66 -3.26 10.77
CA ASP A 203 -14.94 -4.49 11.50
C ASP A 203 -15.97 -4.26 12.62
N GLU A 204 -15.83 -3.16 13.36
CA GLU A 204 -16.77 -2.78 14.43
C GLU A 204 -18.16 -2.42 13.91
N TYR A 205 -18.24 -1.65 12.83
CA TYR A 205 -19.51 -1.10 12.33
C TYR A 205 -20.09 -1.84 11.13
N SER A 206 -19.48 -2.95 10.69
CA SER A 206 -19.82 -3.72 9.49
C SER A 206 -21.23 -4.32 9.52
N THR A 207 -21.83 -4.45 10.70
CA THR A 207 -23.22 -4.90 10.86
C THR A 207 -24.24 -3.83 10.48
N ASP A 208 -23.84 -2.56 10.41
CA ASP A 208 -24.70 -1.45 10.01
C ASP A 208 -24.80 -1.36 8.47
N PRO A 209 -26.03 -1.44 7.90
CA PRO A 209 -26.22 -1.36 6.45
C PRO A 209 -25.74 -0.05 5.82
N GLU A 210 -25.81 1.08 6.53
CA GLU A 210 -25.30 2.36 6.03
C GLU A 210 -23.79 2.28 5.86
N VAL A 211 -23.07 1.79 6.88
CA VAL A 211 -21.61 1.65 6.83
C VAL A 211 -21.20 0.72 5.70
N ARG A 212 -21.84 -0.45 5.52
CA ARG A 212 -21.57 -1.34 4.38
C ARG A 212 -21.77 -0.61 3.05
N THR A 213 -22.88 0.11 2.89
CA THR A 213 -23.21 0.80 1.65
C THR A 213 -22.18 1.88 1.29
N VAL A 214 -21.81 2.72 2.27
CA VAL A 214 -20.86 3.81 2.03
C VAL A 214 -19.42 3.27 1.88
N TRP A 215 -19.05 2.21 2.61
CA TRP A 215 -17.77 1.53 2.45
C TRP A 215 -17.58 0.98 1.03
N GLU A 216 -18.62 0.33 0.49
CA GLU A 216 -18.62 -0.16 -0.89
C GLU A 216 -18.54 0.99 -1.90
N ALA A 217 -19.30 2.06 -1.69
CA ALA A 217 -19.27 3.25 -2.55
C ALA A 217 -17.91 3.97 -2.53
N ALA A 218 -17.23 3.97 -1.38
CA ALA A 218 -15.92 4.56 -1.21
C ALA A 218 -14.80 3.76 -1.88
N GLY A 219 -15.07 2.52 -2.32
CA GLY A 219 -14.06 1.66 -2.94
C GLY A 219 -12.92 1.28 -2.00
N VAL A 220 -13.09 1.44 -0.69
CA VAL A 220 -12.03 1.21 0.32
C VAL A 220 -11.58 -0.25 0.30
N GLU A 221 -12.50 -1.18 0.11
CA GLU A 221 -12.18 -2.60 0.00
C GLU A 221 -11.25 -2.89 -1.19
N ASN A 222 -11.41 -2.20 -2.33
CA ASN A 222 -10.52 -2.39 -3.46
C ASN A 222 -9.11 -1.91 -3.14
N ASN A 223 -8.99 -0.78 -2.41
CA ASN A 223 -7.70 -0.25 -1.98
C ASN A 223 -7.01 -1.17 -0.96
N LEU A 224 -7.76 -1.66 0.03
CA LEU A 224 -7.24 -2.59 1.04
C LEU A 224 -6.90 -3.95 0.45
N MET A 225 -7.73 -4.47 -0.47
CA MET A 225 -7.46 -5.70 -1.21
C MET A 225 -6.20 -5.54 -2.05
N MET A 226 -6.03 -4.44 -2.79
CA MET A 226 -4.82 -4.18 -3.56
C MET A 226 -3.58 -4.11 -2.65
N SER A 227 -3.67 -3.44 -1.50
CA SER A 227 -2.58 -3.38 -0.51
C SER A 227 -2.23 -4.77 0.02
N SER A 228 -3.21 -5.56 0.46
CA SER A 228 -3.02 -6.92 0.95
C SER A 228 -2.49 -7.88 -0.13
N MET A 229 -2.86 -7.65 -1.39
CA MET A 229 -2.40 -8.47 -2.51
C MET A 229 -0.97 -8.15 -2.94
N MET A 230 -0.58 -6.87 -2.92
CA MET A 230 0.83 -6.51 -3.09
C MET A 230 1.71 -7.18 -2.03
N GLN A 231 1.18 -7.38 -0.82
CA GLN A 231 1.87 -8.10 0.25
C GLN A 231 1.89 -9.64 0.06
N SER A 232 0.90 -10.23 -0.64
CA SER A 232 0.75 -11.69 -0.76
C SER A 232 1.25 -12.31 -2.07
N LEU A 233 1.52 -11.53 -3.12
CA LEU A 233 2.04 -12.02 -4.41
C LEU A 233 3.50 -12.54 -4.35
N MET A 234 4.12 -12.57 -3.17
CA MET A 234 5.44 -13.15 -2.93
C MET A 234 5.34 -14.67 -2.64
N PRO A 235 6.29 -15.48 -3.12
CA PRO A 235 6.16 -16.94 -3.10
C PRO A 235 6.16 -17.47 -1.66
N GLY A 236 5.01 -18.00 -1.21
CA GLY A 236 4.89 -18.71 0.07
C GLY A 236 3.58 -18.50 0.85
N GLY A 237 2.78 -17.48 0.51
CA GLY A 237 1.51 -17.22 1.19
C GLY A 237 0.36 -18.09 0.66
N LYS A 238 -0.06 -19.10 1.42
CA LYS A 238 -1.38 -19.73 1.22
C LYS A 238 -2.44 -18.75 1.74
N THR A 239 -3.07 -17.99 0.85
CA THR A 239 -4.18 -17.11 1.23
C THR A 239 -5.39 -17.97 1.63
N SER A 240 -5.85 -17.83 2.87
CA SER A 240 -7.16 -18.34 3.27
C SER A 240 -8.22 -17.47 2.61
N ALA A 241 -8.87 -17.99 1.57
CA ALA A 241 -10.02 -17.33 0.95
C ALA A 241 -11.13 -17.22 2.01
N SER A 242 -11.29 -16.03 2.60
CA SER A 242 -12.51 -15.73 3.34
C SER A 242 -13.68 -15.86 2.36
N SER A 243 -14.75 -16.51 2.80
CA SER A 243 -15.94 -16.75 1.99
C SER A 243 -16.57 -15.43 1.59
N SER A 244 -16.18 -14.89 0.44
CA SER A 244 -16.80 -13.72 -0.16
C SER A 244 -18.27 -14.07 -0.42
N GLU A 245 -19.20 -13.42 0.27
CA GLU A 245 -20.60 -13.37 -0.15
C GLU A 245 -20.62 -13.06 -1.65
N GLU A 246 -21.41 -13.81 -2.44
CA GLU A 246 -21.51 -13.67 -3.89
C GLU A 246 -21.95 -12.25 -4.26
N ARG A 247 -21.00 -11.33 -4.37
CA ARG A 247 -21.23 -10.04 -5.02
C ARG A 247 -21.73 -10.36 -6.43
N LYS A 248 -22.90 -9.84 -6.78
CA LYS A 248 -23.50 -9.91 -8.13
C LYS A 248 -22.71 -9.08 -9.14
N GLY A 249 -21.39 -9.24 -9.16
CA GLY A 249 -20.53 -8.70 -10.19
C GLY A 249 -20.79 -9.41 -11.51
N LYS A 250 -20.62 -8.68 -12.61
CA LYS A 250 -20.65 -9.24 -13.96
C LYS A 250 -19.59 -10.34 -14.04
N LYS A 251 -20.00 -11.60 -14.24
CA LYS A 251 -19.06 -12.71 -14.46
C LYS A 251 -18.29 -12.46 -15.76
N MET A 252 -17.03 -12.08 -15.64
CA MET A 252 -16.15 -11.78 -16.77
C MET A 252 -15.35 -13.02 -17.16
N LYS A 253 -15.10 -13.23 -18.45
CA LYS A 253 -14.24 -14.33 -18.90
C LYS A 253 -12.78 -13.90 -18.80
N SER A 254 -11.89 -14.85 -18.50
CA SER A 254 -10.44 -14.60 -18.52
C SER A 254 -9.95 -14.04 -19.85
N SER A 255 -10.53 -14.47 -20.97
CA SER A 255 -10.22 -13.91 -22.31
C SER A 255 -10.59 -12.43 -22.44
N GLU A 256 -11.72 -12.01 -21.87
CA GLU A 256 -12.13 -10.60 -21.88
C GLU A 256 -11.14 -9.77 -21.06
N ILE A 257 -10.72 -10.27 -19.88
CA ILE A 257 -9.71 -9.63 -19.02
C ILE A 257 -8.39 -9.42 -19.78
N VAL A 258 -7.95 -10.41 -20.57
CA VAL A 258 -6.76 -10.26 -21.43
C VAL A 258 -6.93 -9.13 -22.45
N GLU A 259 -8.08 -9.05 -23.11
CA GLU A 259 -8.36 -7.99 -24.10
C GLU A 259 -8.44 -6.59 -23.46
N MET A 260 -8.99 -6.49 -22.25
CA MET A 260 -9.00 -5.23 -21.48
C MET A 260 -7.58 -4.82 -21.07
N GLN A 261 -6.76 -5.78 -20.63
CA GLN A 261 -5.36 -5.53 -20.25
C GLN A 261 -4.52 -5.06 -21.44
N GLU A 262 -4.68 -5.69 -22.61
CA GLU A 262 -4.00 -5.25 -23.84
C GLU A 262 -4.45 -3.85 -24.27
N LEU A 263 -5.75 -3.54 -24.19
CA LEU A 263 -6.23 -2.18 -24.47
C LEU A 263 -5.63 -1.15 -23.51
N MET A 264 -5.57 -1.47 -22.22
CA MET A 264 -4.97 -0.60 -21.20
C MET A 264 -3.52 -0.27 -21.59
N VAL A 265 -2.73 -1.28 -21.95
CA VAL A 265 -1.34 -1.12 -22.39
C VAL A 265 -1.23 -0.25 -23.65
N ASP A 266 -2.11 -0.43 -24.62
CA ASP A 266 -2.10 0.36 -25.85
C ASP A 266 -2.42 1.85 -25.59
N GLU A 267 -3.34 2.13 -24.68
CA GLU A 267 -3.69 3.50 -24.29
C GLU A 267 -2.62 4.13 -23.39
N LEU A 268 -2.00 3.38 -22.46
CA LEU A 268 -0.83 3.81 -21.71
C LEU A 268 0.31 4.22 -22.66
N LYS A 269 0.63 3.34 -23.63
CA LYS A 269 1.67 3.60 -24.63
C LYS A 269 1.37 4.85 -25.45
N ARG A 270 0.14 4.99 -25.95
CA ARG A 270 -0.26 6.17 -26.75
C ARG A 270 -0.12 7.46 -25.95
N THR A 271 -0.55 7.46 -24.71
CA THR A 271 -0.52 8.63 -23.84
C THR A 271 0.93 9.01 -23.48
N TYR A 272 1.77 8.01 -23.17
CA TYR A 272 3.21 8.19 -22.95
C TYR A 272 3.93 8.75 -24.19
N GLU A 273 3.68 8.19 -25.38
CA GLU A 273 4.29 8.70 -26.62
C GLU A 273 3.83 10.13 -26.95
N ALA A 274 2.59 10.48 -26.61
CA ALA A 274 2.10 11.85 -26.75
C ALA A 274 2.83 12.79 -25.80
N ALA A 275 3.00 12.39 -24.53
CA ALA A 275 3.73 13.14 -23.52
C ALA A 275 5.18 13.42 -23.96
N MET A 276 5.90 12.40 -24.44
CA MET A 276 7.27 12.52 -24.96
C MET A 276 7.41 13.47 -26.16
N LYS A 277 6.34 13.64 -26.95
CA LYS A 277 6.31 14.53 -28.13
C LYS A 277 5.82 15.93 -27.81
N SER A 278 5.35 16.20 -26.59
CA SER A 278 4.76 17.48 -26.25
C SER A 278 5.84 18.58 -26.22
N PRO A 279 5.71 19.66 -27.00
CA PRO A 279 6.69 20.75 -27.03
C PRO A 279 6.74 21.56 -25.73
N THR A 280 5.75 21.38 -24.85
CA THR A 280 5.72 21.95 -23.50
C THR A 280 6.56 21.16 -22.49
N ALA A 281 7.24 20.07 -22.90
CA ALA A 281 8.44 19.58 -22.23
C ALA A 281 9.62 20.56 -22.49
N SER A 282 9.33 21.85 -22.32
CA SER A 282 10.31 22.91 -22.26
C SER A 282 10.79 22.97 -20.80
N PRO A 283 12.05 23.33 -20.52
CA PRO A 283 12.70 23.25 -19.18
C PRO A 283 12.05 24.01 -18.02
N LYS A 284 10.87 24.62 -18.20
CA LYS A 284 10.20 25.50 -17.24
C LYS A 284 8.95 24.92 -16.59
N THR A 285 8.42 23.80 -17.09
CA THR A 285 7.27 23.11 -16.46
C THR A 285 7.58 21.62 -16.37
N LEU A 286 8.37 21.26 -15.38
CA LEU A 286 8.69 19.87 -15.04
C LEU A 286 7.40 19.16 -14.62
N TRP A 287 7.07 18.08 -15.33
CA TRP A 287 5.96 17.23 -14.93
C TRP A 287 6.36 16.47 -13.66
N ARG A 288 5.53 16.54 -12.62
CA ARG A 288 5.69 15.70 -11.44
C ARG A 288 5.43 14.25 -11.83
N SER A 289 6.41 13.38 -11.57
CA SER A 289 6.36 11.95 -11.94
C SER A 289 5.10 11.26 -11.43
N GLU A 290 4.72 11.53 -10.18
CA GLU A 290 3.53 10.97 -9.54
C GLU A 290 2.24 11.38 -10.25
N VAL A 291 2.08 12.68 -10.53
CA VAL A 291 0.90 13.23 -11.22
C VAL A 291 0.81 12.71 -12.66
N ALA A 292 1.94 12.65 -13.37
CA ALA A 292 2.00 12.17 -14.74
C ALA A 292 1.62 10.68 -14.82
N MET A 293 2.15 9.85 -13.92
CA MET A 293 1.84 8.43 -13.83
C MET A 293 0.35 8.20 -13.54
N GLN A 294 -0.20 8.90 -12.55
CA GLN A 294 -1.62 8.81 -12.20
C GLN A 294 -2.52 9.24 -13.35
N MET A 295 -2.20 10.33 -14.05
CA MET A 295 -2.96 10.78 -15.22
C MET A 295 -2.97 9.71 -16.31
N VAL A 296 -1.79 9.18 -16.68
CA VAL A 296 -1.67 8.19 -17.76
C VAL A 296 -2.46 6.92 -17.43
N GLN A 297 -2.41 6.45 -16.18
CA GLN A 297 -3.23 5.33 -15.70
C GLN A 297 -4.73 5.64 -15.71
N ALA A 298 -5.14 6.84 -15.30
CA ALA A 298 -6.54 7.26 -15.29
C ALA A 298 -7.12 7.32 -16.71
N LEU A 299 -6.36 7.85 -17.67
CA LEU A 299 -6.77 7.91 -19.08
C LEU A 299 -6.91 6.51 -19.70
N ALA A 300 -5.96 5.60 -19.43
CA ALA A 300 -6.05 4.22 -19.89
C ALA A 300 -7.23 3.47 -19.27
N SER A 301 -7.48 3.70 -17.97
CA SER A 301 -8.63 3.12 -17.25
C SER A 301 -9.97 3.60 -17.82
N ALA A 302 -10.09 4.91 -18.08
CA ALA A 302 -11.29 5.49 -18.70
C ALA A 302 -11.54 4.94 -20.12
N ALA A 303 -10.48 4.62 -20.87
CA ALA A 303 -10.59 4.00 -22.18
C ALA A 303 -11.16 2.57 -22.11
N VAL A 304 -10.68 1.76 -21.16
CA VAL A 304 -11.19 0.41 -20.91
C VAL A 304 -12.66 0.48 -20.51
N GLU A 305 -13.00 1.35 -19.57
CA GLU A 305 -14.38 1.51 -19.11
C GLU A 305 -15.31 1.97 -20.24
N ARG A 306 -14.88 2.92 -21.08
CA ARG A 306 -15.65 3.35 -22.24
C ARG A 306 -15.93 2.22 -23.22
N ARG A 307 -14.97 1.31 -23.44
CA ARG A 307 -15.11 0.24 -24.43
C ARG A 307 -15.90 -0.96 -23.91
N TYR A 308 -15.69 -1.35 -22.65
CA TYR A 308 -16.23 -2.58 -22.09
C TYR A 308 -17.35 -2.37 -21.07
N GLY A 309 -17.57 -1.13 -20.61
CA GLY A 309 -18.48 -0.82 -19.50
C GLY A 309 -18.05 -1.51 -18.21
N VAL A 310 -16.74 -1.60 -17.99
CA VAL A 310 -16.11 -2.26 -16.83
C VAL A 310 -15.12 -1.27 -16.22
N THR A 311 -15.27 -0.98 -14.92
CA THR A 311 -14.35 -0.07 -14.23
C THR A 311 -12.99 -0.74 -13.98
N ALA A 312 -11.95 0.06 -13.69
CA ALA A 312 -10.64 -0.48 -13.35
C ALA A 312 -10.69 -1.40 -12.12
N GLU A 313 -11.55 -1.10 -11.14
CA GLU A 313 -11.72 -1.92 -9.95
C GLU A 313 -12.42 -3.25 -10.26
N GLU A 314 -13.48 -3.23 -11.07
CA GLU A 314 -14.16 -4.46 -11.52
C GLU A 314 -13.20 -5.36 -12.29
N MET A 315 -12.40 -4.79 -13.19
CA MET A 315 -11.37 -5.51 -13.93
C MET A 315 -10.31 -6.11 -12.99
N THR A 316 -9.87 -5.36 -11.97
CA THR A 316 -8.89 -5.80 -10.98
C THR A 316 -9.43 -6.97 -10.15
N MET A 317 -10.65 -6.86 -9.63
CA MET A 317 -11.32 -7.95 -8.91
C MET A 317 -11.47 -9.20 -9.77
N ALA A 318 -11.90 -9.05 -11.03
CA ALA A 318 -12.01 -10.16 -11.96
C ALA A 318 -10.63 -10.78 -12.27
N GLY A 319 -9.59 -9.96 -12.38
CA GLY A 319 -8.20 -10.40 -12.50
C GLY A 319 -7.78 -11.32 -11.37
N PHE A 320 -8.14 -10.98 -10.13
CA PHE A 320 -7.86 -11.82 -8.97
C PHE A 320 -8.64 -13.13 -8.98
N GLN A 321 -9.93 -13.09 -9.30
CA GLN A 321 -10.76 -14.30 -9.43
C GLN A 321 -10.21 -15.29 -10.48
N HIS A 322 -9.52 -14.77 -11.50
CA HIS A 322 -8.93 -15.55 -12.58
C HIS A 322 -7.39 -15.65 -12.52
N ALA A 323 -6.75 -15.31 -11.40
CA ALA A 323 -5.30 -15.17 -11.30
C ALA A 323 -4.55 -16.42 -11.79
N ALA A 324 -4.95 -17.62 -11.35
CA ALA A 324 -4.30 -18.88 -11.74
C ALA A 324 -4.36 -19.19 -13.25
N ILE A 325 -5.40 -18.69 -13.94
CA ILE A 325 -5.56 -18.84 -15.39
C ILE A 325 -4.77 -17.75 -16.11
N LEU A 326 -4.87 -16.50 -15.64
CA LEU A 326 -4.22 -15.34 -16.24
C LEU A 326 -2.68 -15.42 -16.15
N GLN A 327 -2.13 -15.92 -15.04
CA GLN A 327 -0.69 -16.15 -14.88
C GLN A 327 -0.11 -17.17 -15.87
N LYS A 328 -0.95 -18.07 -16.42
CA LYS A 328 -0.54 -19.03 -17.46
C LYS A 328 -0.79 -18.52 -18.87
N ASN A 329 -1.42 -17.36 -19.02
CA ASN A 329 -1.75 -16.77 -20.31
C ASN A 329 -0.62 -15.84 -20.76
N GLU A 330 0.17 -16.25 -21.74
CA GLU A 330 1.34 -15.49 -22.22
C GLU A 330 0.99 -14.07 -22.70
N ARG A 331 -0.19 -13.86 -23.28
CA ARG A 331 -0.63 -12.53 -23.72
C ARG A 331 -0.86 -11.60 -22.53
N PHE A 332 -1.53 -12.10 -21.50
CA PHE A 332 -1.76 -11.34 -20.27
C PHE A 332 -0.44 -10.99 -19.59
N VAL A 333 0.45 -11.97 -19.39
CA VAL A 333 1.76 -11.76 -18.76
C VAL A 333 2.58 -10.71 -19.52
N ARG A 334 2.70 -10.85 -20.85
CA ARG A 334 3.39 -9.87 -21.69
C ARG A 334 2.77 -8.48 -21.61
N ALA A 335 1.44 -8.40 -21.56
CA ALA A 335 0.75 -7.12 -21.43
C ALA A 335 1.02 -6.47 -20.05
N THR A 336 1.02 -7.24 -18.97
CA THR A 336 1.37 -6.76 -17.62
C THR A 336 2.82 -6.28 -17.54
N GLU A 337 3.79 -7.03 -18.08
CA GLU A 337 5.20 -6.62 -18.15
C GLU A 337 5.33 -5.30 -18.91
N LYS A 338 4.70 -5.19 -20.08
CA LYS A 338 4.73 -3.98 -20.90
C LYS A 338 4.06 -2.79 -20.21
N GLN A 339 3.00 -3.00 -19.42
CA GLN A 339 2.41 -1.94 -18.59
C GLN A 339 3.45 -1.42 -17.58
N GLN A 340 4.13 -2.30 -16.85
CA GLN A 340 5.16 -1.91 -15.89
C GLN A 340 6.30 -1.14 -16.57
N ASP A 341 6.79 -1.61 -17.71
CA ASP A 341 7.83 -0.93 -18.50
C ASP A 341 7.44 0.50 -18.91
N ILE A 342 6.18 0.68 -19.34
CA ILE A 342 5.67 2.00 -19.73
C ILE A 342 5.61 2.92 -18.50
N LEU A 343 5.08 2.45 -17.37
CA LEU A 343 4.98 3.26 -16.14
C LEU A 343 6.36 3.68 -15.62
N MET A 344 7.34 2.77 -15.63
CA MET A 344 8.72 3.09 -15.30
C MET A 344 9.37 4.09 -16.29
N SER A 345 8.92 4.09 -17.55
CA SER A 345 9.39 5.03 -18.56
C SER A 345 8.76 6.42 -18.41
N VAL A 346 7.50 6.50 -17.95
CA VAL A 346 6.87 7.77 -17.55
C VAL A 346 7.63 8.40 -16.39
N ALA A 347 7.97 7.61 -15.36
CA ALA A 347 8.75 8.11 -14.22
C ALA A 347 10.13 8.65 -14.64
N ARG A 348 10.86 7.91 -15.50
CA ARG A 348 12.15 8.34 -16.04
C ARG A 348 12.07 9.59 -16.92
N MET A 349 11.00 9.74 -17.70
CA MET A 349 10.76 10.96 -18.49
C MET A 349 10.71 12.21 -17.61
N CYS A 350 10.16 12.11 -16.39
CA CYS A 350 10.08 13.22 -15.45
C CYS A 350 11.38 13.51 -14.68
N GLN A 351 12.38 12.62 -14.73
CA GLN A 351 13.66 12.76 -14.01
C GLN A 351 14.79 13.34 -14.88
N ASN A 352 14.70 13.18 -16.20
CA ASN A 352 15.75 13.57 -17.13
C ASN A 352 15.63 15.05 -17.55
N GLU A 353 15.85 15.99 -16.63
CA GLU A 353 16.17 17.40 -16.92
C GLU A 353 17.14 18.01 -15.91
#